data_AF-A0A5K1K8H2-F1
#
_entry.id   AF-A0A5K1K8H2-F1
#
_cell.length_a   1.000
_cell.length_b   1.000
_cell.length_c   1.000
_cell.angle_alpha   90.00
_cell.angle_beta   90.00
_cell.angle_gamma   90.00
#
_symmetry.space_group_name_H-M   'P 1'
#
loop_
_entity.id
_entity.type
_entity.pdbx_description
1 polymer ?
#
loop_
_entity_poly.entity_id
_entity_poly.type
_entity_poly.pdbx_seq_one_letter_code
_entity_poly.pdbx_strand_id
1 'polypeptide(L)'
;MVSASTLLGVVLLARHGDRLEFFQDPFTYNPAQTFLTPLGSVQELQLGSFLRSQYLNPRSSTFLKGISYDVANITQLNVRADGGGEGAVILESVYGLLGGLFPPTTDNNITLANGTTIVSPFGGYQYIPVESVEQNLDISLNSFTSCPNFDNHINQFYSSGPFLAEADVAAPFLQNLQPFLGNRSTNFTNM
;
A
#
# COMPACT_ATOMS: atom_id res chain seq x y z
N MET A 1 -5.38 39.99 -5.27
CA MET A 1 -6.34 38.96 -4.83
C MET A 1 -5.73 37.61 -5.15
N VAL A 2 -5.38 36.81 -4.14
CA VAL A 2 -4.89 35.44 -4.39
C VAL A 2 -6.11 34.57 -4.60
N SER A 3 -6.28 34.06 -5.83
CA SER A 3 -7.20 32.95 -6.09
C SER A 3 -6.62 31.73 -5.39
N ALA A 4 -7.02 31.51 -4.13
CA ALA A 4 -6.63 30.31 -3.41
C ALA A 4 -7.35 29.13 -4.07
N SER A 5 -6.63 28.36 -4.89
CA SER A 5 -7.16 27.10 -5.40
C SER A 5 -7.57 26.25 -4.20
N THR A 6 -8.86 25.98 -4.06
CA THR A 6 -9.37 25.17 -2.97
C THR A 6 -9.11 23.72 -3.31
N LEU A 7 -8.41 23.00 -2.43
CA LEU A 7 -8.22 21.54 -2.57
C LEU A 7 -9.59 20.86 -2.47
N LEU A 8 -9.97 20.10 -3.51
CA LEU A 8 -11.27 19.45 -3.61
C LEU A 8 -11.26 17.97 -3.22
N GLY A 9 -10.09 17.33 -3.31
CA GLY A 9 -9.91 15.92 -3.04
C GLY A 9 -8.45 15.52 -3.14
N VAL A 10 -8.12 14.32 -2.68
CA VAL A 10 -6.77 13.74 -2.76
C VAL A 10 -6.92 12.30 -3.23
N VAL A 11 -6.07 11.90 -4.17
CA VAL A 11 -5.88 10.50 -4.56
C VAL A 11 -4.51 10.07 -4.07
N LEU A 12 -4.46 8.98 -3.33
CA LEU A 12 -3.23 8.45 -2.74
C LEU A 12 -2.95 7.08 -3.32
N LEU A 13 -1.72 6.89 -3.80
CA LEU A 13 -1.15 5.58 -4.08
C LEU A 13 0.00 5.40 -3.10
N ALA A 14 -0.18 4.47 -2.16
CA ALA A 14 0.80 4.16 -1.13
C ALA A 14 1.32 2.75 -1.34
N ARG A 15 2.63 2.57 -1.24
CA ARG A 15 3.22 1.25 -1.11
C ARG A 15 2.96 0.73 0.30
N HIS A 16 2.85 -0.57 0.46
CA HIS A 16 2.86 -1.23 1.76
C HIS A 16 4.10 -0.88 2.60
N GLY A 17 3.99 -1.09 3.91
CA GLY A 17 5.11 -0.95 4.84
C GLY A 17 6.14 -2.09 4.72
N ASP A 18 7.19 -2.03 5.51
CA ASP A 18 8.19 -3.10 5.63
C ASP A 18 7.55 -4.50 5.80
N ARG A 19 8.05 -5.45 5.03
CA ARG A 19 7.59 -6.85 5.02
C ARG A 19 8.76 -7.81 4.99
N LEU A 20 8.46 -9.09 5.27
CA LEU A 20 9.44 -10.17 5.12
C LEU A 20 9.87 -10.34 3.65
N GLU A 21 10.86 -11.21 3.43
CA GLU A 21 11.35 -11.57 2.10
C GLU A 21 10.17 -11.94 1.19
N PHE A 22 10.24 -11.48 -0.05
CA PHE A 22 9.24 -11.71 -1.07
C PHE A 22 9.94 -12.09 -2.35
N PHE A 23 9.33 -13.05 -3.02
CA PHE A 23 9.77 -13.51 -4.31
C PHE A 23 8.62 -13.39 -5.28
N GLN A 24 8.91 -12.93 -6.50
CA GLN A 24 7.98 -12.91 -7.60
C GLN A 24 8.69 -13.49 -8.80
N ASP A 25 8.05 -14.44 -9.47
CA ASP A 25 8.62 -15.05 -10.67
C ASP A 25 8.77 -13.98 -11.78
N PRO A 26 9.95 -13.80 -12.37
CA PRO A 26 10.22 -12.67 -13.24
C PRO A 26 9.51 -12.74 -14.60
N PHE A 27 8.98 -13.91 -14.99
CA PHE A 27 8.30 -14.10 -16.27
C PHE A 27 6.79 -14.16 -16.13
N THR A 28 6.30 -14.89 -15.13
CA THR A 28 4.87 -15.10 -14.88
C THR A 28 4.29 -14.09 -13.90
N TYR A 29 5.15 -13.34 -13.20
CA TYR A 29 4.78 -12.43 -12.12
C TYR A 29 4.01 -13.12 -10.98
N ASN A 30 4.11 -14.44 -10.89
CA ASN A 30 3.51 -15.21 -9.82
C ASN A 30 4.23 -14.89 -8.50
N PRO A 31 3.51 -14.35 -7.51
CA PRO A 31 4.09 -13.93 -6.24
C PRO A 31 4.14 -15.09 -5.23
N ALA A 32 5.14 -15.07 -4.36
CA ALA A 32 5.20 -15.90 -3.17
C ALA A 32 4.52 -15.20 -2.00
N GLN A 33 3.90 -15.99 -1.11
CA GLN A 33 3.32 -15.46 0.11
C GLN A 33 4.39 -14.80 1.00
N THR A 34 4.05 -13.64 1.57
CA THR A 34 4.89 -12.92 2.54
C THR A 34 3.99 -12.27 3.61
N PHE A 35 4.60 -11.56 4.56
CA PHE A 35 3.90 -10.99 5.71
C PHE A 35 4.43 -9.60 6.05
N LEU A 36 3.53 -8.69 6.46
CA LEU A 36 3.90 -7.38 6.96
C LEU A 36 4.65 -7.55 8.28
N THR A 37 5.72 -6.78 8.48
CA THR A 37 6.40 -6.78 9.78
C THR A 37 5.73 -5.77 10.72
N PRO A 38 5.96 -5.87 12.04
CA PRO A 38 5.56 -4.81 12.96
C PRO A 38 6.16 -3.44 12.61
N LEU A 39 7.36 -3.40 12.01
CA LEU A 39 7.95 -2.16 11.51
C LEU A 39 7.11 -1.58 10.38
N GLY A 40 6.63 -2.40 9.45
CA GLY A 40 5.75 -1.97 8.37
C GLY A 40 4.47 -1.35 8.89
N SER A 41 3.81 -1.97 9.89
CA SER A 41 2.63 -1.37 10.52
C SER A 41 2.90 0.00 11.14
N VAL A 42 4.08 0.20 11.75
CA VAL A 42 4.49 1.49 12.33
C VAL A 42 4.75 2.53 11.24
N GLN A 43 5.38 2.14 10.13
CA GLN A 43 5.62 3.03 8.99
C GLN A 43 4.31 3.53 8.39
N GLU A 44 3.34 2.64 8.23
CA GLU A 44 2.02 3.01 7.72
C GLU A 44 1.25 3.91 8.68
N LEU A 45 1.31 3.63 9.99
CA LEU A 45 0.76 4.53 11.02
C LEU A 45 1.37 5.95 10.93
N GLN A 46 2.69 6.03 10.71
CA GLN A 46 3.40 7.30 10.54
C GLN A 46 2.96 8.01 9.26
N LEU A 47 2.83 7.28 8.14
CA LEU A 47 2.31 7.82 6.89
C LEU A 47 0.88 8.37 7.07
N GLY A 48 0.00 7.61 7.71
CA GLY A 48 -1.35 8.06 8.05
C GLY A 48 -1.36 9.32 8.90
N SER A 49 -0.51 9.38 9.93
CA SER A 49 -0.37 10.55 10.81
C SER A 49 0.14 11.77 10.05
N PHE A 50 1.09 11.59 9.13
CA PHE A 50 1.55 12.64 8.24
C PHE A 50 0.41 13.14 7.35
N LEU A 51 -0.30 12.24 6.67
CA LEU A 51 -1.44 12.59 5.81
C LEU A 51 -2.55 13.32 6.58
N ARG A 52 -2.84 12.89 7.81
CA ARG A 52 -3.74 13.61 8.74
C ARG A 52 -3.27 15.04 8.96
N SER A 53 -1.98 15.23 9.26
CA SER A 53 -1.40 16.56 9.49
C SER A 53 -1.50 17.48 8.27
N GLN A 54 -1.47 16.90 7.05
CA GLN A 54 -1.52 17.65 5.80
C GLN A 54 -2.96 17.96 5.37
N TYR A 55 -3.85 16.98 5.40
CA TYR A 55 -5.16 17.07 4.75
C TYR A 55 -6.33 17.17 5.73
N LEU A 56 -6.16 16.72 6.97
CA LEU A 56 -7.21 16.66 7.98
C LEU A 56 -6.97 17.65 9.15
N ASN A 57 -5.95 18.49 9.05
CA ASN A 57 -5.67 19.54 10.03
C ASN A 57 -6.17 20.91 9.52
N PRO A 58 -7.15 21.55 10.16
CA PRO A 58 -7.67 22.87 9.75
C PRO A 58 -6.62 23.99 9.68
N ARG A 59 -5.46 23.83 10.32
CA ARG A 59 -4.35 24.78 10.28
C ARG A 59 -3.38 24.54 9.11
N SER A 60 -3.52 23.43 8.40
CA SER A 60 -2.71 23.12 7.22
C SER A 60 -3.13 23.96 6.02
N SER A 61 -2.17 24.41 5.21
CA SER A 61 -2.43 25.08 3.93
C SER A 61 -3.11 24.15 2.91
N THR A 62 -2.97 22.83 3.07
CA THR A 62 -3.60 21.81 2.23
C THR A 62 -4.78 21.13 2.91
N PHE A 63 -5.37 21.76 3.93
CA PHE A 63 -6.57 21.23 4.57
C PHE A 63 -7.69 20.97 3.55
N LEU A 64 -8.23 19.76 3.54
CA LEU A 64 -9.32 19.36 2.68
C LEU A 64 -10.63 19.88 3.28
N LYS A 65 -11.10 21.03 2.77
CA LYS A 65 -12.30 21.68 3.33
C LYS A 65 -13.53 20.77 3.18
N GLY A 66 -14.28 20.61 4.27
CA GLY A 66 -15.54 19.87 4.30
C GLY A 66 -15.41 18.38 4.62
N ILE A 67 -14.20 17.85 4.81
CA ILE A 67 -14.01 16.49 5.31
C ILE A 67 -14.25 16.42 6.82
N SER A 68 -14.89 15.35 7.28
CA SER A 68 -14.92 14.98 8.69
C SER A 68 -13.56 14.41 9.09
N TYR A 69 -12.88 15.04 10.04
CA TYR A 69 -11.50 14.68 10.41
C TYR A 69 -11.36 14.02 11.79
N ASP A 70 -12.20 14.30 12.77
CA ASP A 70 -12.09 13.64 14.09
C ASP A 70 -12.76 12.26 14.09
N VAL A 71 -14.04 12.21 13.71
CA VAL A 71 -14.76 10.97 13.43
C VAL A 71 -14.91 10.82 11.92
N ALA A 72 -14.42 9.71 11.37
CA ALA A 72 -14.44 9.43 9.95
C ALA A 72 -15.88 9.36 9.42
N ASN A 73 -16.16 10.09 8.34
CA ASN A 73 -17.35 9.88 7.55
C ASN A 73 -17.01 8.94 6.38
N ILE A 74 -17.43 7.69 6.48
CA ILE A 74 -17.11 6.64 5.49
C ILE A 74 -17.63 6.95 4.08
N THR A 75 -18.60 7.87 3.93
CA THR A 75 -19.09 8.31 2.60
C THR A 75 -18.16 9.29 1.90
N GLN A 76 -17.18 9.85 2.62
CA GLN A 76 -16.16 10.76 2.10
C GLN A 76 -14.85 10.05 1.75
N LEU A 77 -14.77 8.74 2.01
CA LEU A 77 -13.57 7.93 1.86
C LEU A 77 -13.84 6.78 0.89
N ASN A 78 -12.94 6.58 -0.06
CA ASN A 78 -12.89 5.37 -0.85
C ASN A 78 -11.51 4.76 -0.64
N VAL A 79 -11.46 3.57 -0.03
CA VAL A 79 -10.22 2.90 0.33
C VAL A 79 -10.22 1.52 -0.32
N ARG A 80 -9.23 1.30 -1.17
CA ARG A 80 -9.02 0.04 -1.89
C ARG A 80 -7.61 -0.43 -1.60
N ALA A 81 -7.47 -1.72 -1.37
CA ALA A 81 -6.19 -2.35 -1.12
C ALA A 81 -6.10 -3.60 -1.98
N ASP A 82 -4.93 -3.87 -2.52
CA ASP A 82 -4.68 -5.10 -3.24
C ASP A 82 -4.76 -6.30 -2.26
N GLY A 83 -5.63 -7.26 -2.57
CA GLY A 83 -5.75 -8.53 -1.84
C GLY A 83 -5.00 -9.68 -2.51
N GLY A 84 -4.42 -9.43 -3.69
CA GLY A 84 -3.74 -10.40 -4.51
C GLY A 84 -2.31 -10.67 -4.07
N GLY A 85 -1.88 -11.91 -4.28
CA GLY A 85 -0.50 -12.25 -4.54
C GLY A 85 0.49 -12.25 -3.37
N GLU A 86 0.74 -11.10 -2.74
CA GLU A 86 1.67 -10.95 -1.61
C GLU A 86 1.05 -11.41 -0.27
N GLY A 87 -0.14 -12.03 -0.29
CA GLY A 87 -0.91 -12.32 0.91
C GLY A 87 -1.61 -11.07 1.44
N ALA A 88 -1.67 -10.90 2.76
CA ALA A 88 -2.42 -9.81 3.39
C ALA A 88 -1.62 -8.50 3.56
N VAL A 89 -0.39 -8.41 3.05
CA VAL A 89 0.54 -7.30 3.36
C VAL A 89 -0.04 -5.91 3.06
N ILE A 90 -0.62 -5.74 1.87
CA ILE A 90 -1.16 -4.45 1.43
C ILE A 90 -2.43 -4.12 2.22
N LEU A 91 -3.27 -5.13 2.49
CA LEU A 91 -4.47 -4.99 3.30
C LEU A 91 -4.14 -4.65 4.76
N GLU A 92 -3.15 -5.29 5.38
CA GLU A 92 -2.68 -4.97 6.73
C GLU A 92 -2.05 -3.59 6.80
N SER A 93 -1.29 -3.20 5.77
CA SER A 93 -0.69 -1.87 5.65
C SER A 93 -1.73 -0.76 5.68
N VAL A 94 -2.83 -0.92 4.93
CA VAL A 94 -3.85 0.11 4.89
C VAL A 94 -4.55 0.30 6.23
N TYR A 95 -4.69 -0.75 7.05
CA TYR A 95 -5.23 -0.60 8.41
C TYR A 95 -4.27 0.19 9.32
N GLY A 96 -2.95 -0.01 9.18
CA GLY A 96 -1.94 0.82 9.85
C GLY A 96 -2.08 2.29 9.44
N LEU A 97 -2.15 2.55 8.13
CA LEU A 97 -2.33 3.90 7.57
C LEU A 97 -3.61 4.55 8.08
N LEU A 98 -4.74 3.85 8.02
CA LEU A 98 -6.02 4.34 8.51
C LEU A 98 -6.00 4.63 10.02
N GLY A 99 -5.28 3.82 10.81
CA GLY A 99 -5.06 4.08 12.23
C GLY A 99 -4.28 5.37 12.52
N GLY A 100 -3.42 5.81 11.60
CA GLY A 100 -2.74 7.11 11.70
C GLY A 100 -3.59 8.26 11.15
N LEU A 101 -4.34 7.99 10.07
CA LEU A 101 -5.18 8.98 9.40
C LEU A 101 -6.40 9.37 10.26
N PHE A 102 -7.04 8.37 10.87
CA PHE A 102 -8.20 8.46 11.75
C PHE A 102 -7.93 7.69 13.05
N PRO A 103 -7.12 8.25 13.96
CA PRO A 103 -6.77 7.59 15.21
C PRO A 103 -8.00 7.35 16.10
N PRO A 104 -7.93 6.42 17.07
CA PRO A 104 -8.99 6.22 18.04
C PRO A 104 -9.39 7.52 18.75
N THR A 105 -10.69 7.76 18.89
CA THR A 105 -11.23 8.93 19.59
C THR A 105 -12.46 8.56 20.40
N THR A 106 -12.59 9.13 21.59
CA THR A 106 -13.79 8.94 22.43
C THR A 106 -15.05 9.50 21.79
N ASP A 107 -14.93 10.34 20.75
CA ASP A 107 -16.06 10.86 19.98
C ASP A 107 -16.72 9.80 19.09
N ASN A 108 -16.02 8.69 18.81
CA ASN A 108 -16.63 7.52 18.18
C ASN A 108 -17.45 6.73 19.21
N ASN A 109 -18.61 7.30 19.56
CA ASN A 109 -19.48 6.80 20.62
C ASN A 109 -20.97 6.85 20.21
N ILE A 110 -21.81 6.29 21.07
CA ILE A 110 -23.26 6.42 21.02
C ILE A 110 -23.81 6.65 22.42
N THR A 111 -24.78 7.56 22.56
CA THR A 111 -25.60 7.66 23.77
C THR A 111 -26.86 6.81 23.63
N LEU A 112 -27.04 5.86 24.54
CA LEU A 112 -28.19 4.97 24.56
C LEU A 112 -29.43 5.64 25.19
N ALA A 113 -30.60 5.05 24.99
CA ALA A 113 -31.87 5.56 25.52
C ALA A 113 -31.91 5.67 27.06
N ASN A 114 -31.06 4.91 27.78
CA ASN A 114 -30.92 4.97 29.23
C ASN A 114 -29.95 6.08 29.72
N GLY A 115 -29.43 6.92 28.81
CA GLY A 115 -28.49 7.99 29.11
C GLY A 115 -27.03 7.55 29.25
N THR A 116 -26.72 6.26 29.15
CA THR A 116 -25.33 5.78 29.16
C THR A 116 -24.66 6.03 27.80
N THR A 117 -23.39 6.42 27.82
CA THR A 117 -22.58 6.59 26.60
C THR A 117 -21.62 5.43 26.46
N ILE A 118 -21.62 4.79 25.30
CA ILE A 118 -20.72 3.70 24.95
C ILE A 118 -19.73 4.21 23.90
N VAL A 119 -18.45 4.12 24.21
CA VAL A 119 -17.36 4.39 23.27
C VAL A 119 -17.01 3.11 22.52
N SER A 120 -16.69 3.22 21.24
CA SER A 120 -16.21 2.07 20.46
C SER A 120 -14.99 1.40 21.10
N PRO A 121 -14.74 0.09 20.88
CA PRO A 121 -13.61 -0.63 21.46
C PRO A 121 -12.25 0.02 21.19
N PHE A 122 -11.22 -0.43 21.91
CA PHE A 122 -9.83 0.04 21.77
C PHE A 122 -9.67 1.57 21.90
N GLY A 123 -10.45 2.18 22.80
CA GLY A 123 -10.40 3.62 23.05
C GLY A 123 -11.07 4.46 21.98
N GLY A 124 -12.01 3.90 21.22
CA GLY A 124 -12.75 4.60 20.17
C GLY A 124 -12.21 4.34 18.76
N TYR A 125 -11.63 3.16 18.52
CA TYR A 125 -11.14 2.76 17.21
C TYR A 125 -12.23 2.89 16.13
N GLN A 126 -11.84 3.40 14.97
CA GLN A 126 -12.76 3.76 13.89
C GLN A 126 -12.69 2.72 12.77
N TYR A 127 -13.77 1.97 12.57
CA TYR A 127 -13.85 0.95 11.51
C TYR A 127 -14.16 1.60 10.17
N ILE A 128 -13.11 1.86 9.38
CA ILE A 128 -13.22 2.39 8.02
C ILE A 128 -13.22 1.20 7.04
N PRO A 129 -14.25 1.08 6.17
CA PRO A 129 -14.31 0.01 5.18
C PRO A 129 -13.13 0.07 4.21
N VAL A 130 -12.54 -1.09 3.94
CA VAL A 130 -11.50 -1.29 2.93
C VAL A 130 -12.02 -2.31 1.94
N GLU A 131 -12.04 -1.95 0.66
CA GLU A 131 -12.31 -2.88 -0.42
C GLU A 131 -11.03 -3.68 -0.73
N SER A 132 -11.06 -5.00 -0.50
CA SER A 132 -10.02 -5.91 -0.99
C SER A 132 -10.24 -6.11 -2.49
N VAL A 133 -9.23 -5.78 -3.29
CA VAL A 133 -9.25 -5.92 -4.75
C VAL A 133 -8.59 -7.25 -5.11
N GLU A 134 -9.41 -8.23 -5.44
CA GLU A 134 -8.94 -9.56 -5.84
C GLU A 134 -8.64 -9.58 -7.34
N GLN A 135 -7.42 -9.95 -7.71
CA GLN A 135 -6.92 -9.90 -9.10
C GLN A 135 -7.75 -10.68 -10.13
N ASN A 136 -8.52 -11.69 -9.70
CA ASN A 136 -9.39 -12.48 -10.57
C ASN A 136 -10.76 -11.82 -10.83
N LEU A 137 -11.13 -10.80 -10.05
CA LEU A 137 -12.39 -10.06 -10.17
C LEU A 137 -12.15 -8.63 -10.68
N ASP A 138 -11.02 -8.03 -10.32
CA ASP A 138 -10.65 -6.68 -10.71
C ASP A 138 -9.13 -6.56 -10.91
N ILE A 139 -8.73 -6.22 -12.13
CA ILE A 139 -7.32 -6.11 -12.55
C ILE A 139 -6.70 -4.74 -12.26
N SER A 140 -7.45 -3.78 -11.68
CA SER A 140 -7.01 -2.39 -11.51
C SER A 140 -5.78 -2.23 -10.63
N LEU A 141 -5.52 -3.17 -9.72
CA LEU A 141 -4.30 -3.21 -8.91
C LEU A 141 -3.30 -4.31 -9.31
N ASN A 142 -3.69 -5.22 -10.21
CA ASN A 142 -2.85 -6.30 -10.75
C ASN A 142 -3.09 -6.48 -12.26
N SER A 143 -2.76 -5.46 -13.05
CA SER A 143 -3.11 -5.43 -14.48
C SER A 143 -2.34 -6.44 -15.34
N PHE A 144 -1.34 -7.10 -14.76
CA PHE A 144 -0.55 -8.16 -15.42
C PHE A 144 -1.24 -9.53 -15.38
N THR A 145 -2.20 -9.73 -14.49
CA THR A 145 -2.83 -11.05 -14.26
C THR A 145 -3.55 -11.56 -15.50
N SER A 146 -3.20 -12.76 -15.96
CA SER A 146 -3.78 -13.42 -17.15
C SER A 146 -3.70 -12.57 -18.43
N CYS A 147 -2.57 -11.88 -18.64
CA CYS A 147 -2.38 -10.95 -19.77
C CYS A 147 -1.28 -11.44 -20.73
N PRO A 148 -1.61 -12.15 -21.83
CA PRO A 148 -0.61 -12.64 -22.80
C PRO A 148 0.24 -11.54 -23.44
N ASN A 149 -0.29 -10.32 -23.56
CA ASN A 149 0.48 -9.17 -24.05
C ASN A 149 1.58 -8.76 -23.07
N PHE A 150 1.31 -8.86 -21.77
CA PHE A 150 2.31 -8.62 -20.74
C PHE A 150 3.37 -9.73 -20.74
N ASP A 151 2.96 -10.99 -20.84
CA ASP A 151 3.91 -12.12 -20.96
C ASP A 151 4.85 -11.95 -22.17
N ASN A 152 4.29 -11.58 -23.32
CA ASN A 152 5.08 -11.28 -24.51
C ASN A 152 6.01 -10.09 -24.31
N HIS A 153 5.55 -9.03 -23.63
CA HIS A 153 6.35 -7.85 -23.32
C HIS A 153 7.54 -8.20 -22.43
N ILE A 154 7.34 -8.97 -21.36
CA ILE A 154 8.40 -9.40 -20.44
C ILE A 154 9.45 -10.27 -21.17
N ASN A 155 9.01 -11.21 -22.01
CA ASN A 155 9.92 -12.00 -22.83
C ASN A 155 10.74 -11.14 -23.80
N GLN A 156 10.12 -10.13 -24.42
CA GLN A 156 10.82 -9.16 -25.28
C GLN A 156 11.79 -8.28 -24.50
N PHE A 157 11.42 -7.87 -23.28
CA PHE A 157 12.27 -7.05 -22.43
C PHE A 157 13.57 -7.77 -22.05
N TYR A 158 13.48 -9.00 -21.55
CA TYR A 158 14.67 -9.78 -21.16
C TYR A 158 15.52 -10.25 -22.35
N SER A 159 14.97 -10.27 -23.58
CA SER A 159 15.73 -10.52 -24.81
C SER A 159 16.21 -9.24 -25.51
N SER A 160 15.90 -8.06 -24.95
CA SER A 160 16.24 -6.78 -25.57
C SER A 160 17.73 -6.48 -25.46
N GLY A 161 18.29 -5.82 -26.48
CA GLY A 161 19.69 -5.40 -26.50
C GLY A 161 20.11 -4.58 -25.27
N PRO A 162 19.33 -3.60 -24.79
CA PRO A 162 19.65 -2.86 -23.56
C PRO A 162 19.71 -3.73 -22.31
N PHE A 163 18.77 -4.67 -22.12
CA PHE A 163 18.79 -5.56 -20.95
C PHE A 163 20.02 -6.48 -20.98
N LEU A 164 20.30 -7.09 -22.14
CA LEU A 164 21.47 -7.96 -22.31
C LEU A 164 22.78 -7.20 -22.10
N ALA A 165 22.87 -5.94 -22.56
CA ALA A 165 24.05 -5.11 -22.33
C ALA A 165 24.28 -4.83 -20.83
N GLU A 166 23.22 -4.55 -20.06
CA GLU A 166 23.35 -4.37 -18.61
C GLU A 166 23.67 -5.70 -17.90
N ALA A 167 23.12 -6.81 -18.37
CA ALA A 167 23.45 -8.14 -17.87
C ALA A 167 24.95 -8.45 -18.04
N ASP A 168 25.53 -8.10 -19.20
CA ASP A 168 26.97 -8.25 -19.47
C ASP A 168 27.83 -7.37 -18.55
N VAL A 169 27.37 -6.15 -18.22
CA VAL A 169 28.05 -5.26 -17.26
C VAL A 169 28.02 -5.84 -15.85
N ALA A 170 26.89 -6.41 -15.43
CA ALA A 170 26.73 -7.00 -14.10
C ALA A 170 27.42 -8.37 -13.94
N ALA A 171 27.60 -9.12 -15.04
CA ALA A 171 28.06 -10.51 -15.01
C ALA A 171 29.34 -10.75 -14.18
N PRO A 172 30.42 -9.93 -14.27
CA PRO A 172 31.61 -10.15 -13.46
C PRO A 172 31.36 -10.02 -11.95
N PHE A 173 30.52 -9.07 -11.54
CA PHE A 173 30.15 -8.90 -10.13
C PHE A 173 29.35 -10.10 -9.63
N LEU A 174 28.35 -10.54 -10.42
CA LEU A 174 27.47 -11.64 -10.07
C LEU A 174 28.19 -12.99 -9.97
N GLN A 175 29.16 -13.23 -10.87
CA GLN A 175 30.03 -14.40 -10.81
C GLN A 175 30.89 -14.40 -9.54
N ASN A 176 31.44 -13.24 -9.17
CA ASN A 176 32.20 -13.09 -7.93
C ASN A 176 31.33 -13.20 -6.67
N LEU A 177 30.03 -12.94 -6.78
CA LEU A 177 29.08 -13.00 -5.67
C LEU A 177 28.63 -14.43 -5.36
N GLN A 178 28.63 -15.34 -6.35
CA GLN A 178 28.14 -16.73 -6.22
C GLN A 178 28.61 -17.47 -4.96
N PRO A 179 29.90 -17.42 -4.54
CA PRO A 179 30.37 -18.13 -3.35
C PRO A 179 29.71 -17.67 -2.04
N PHE A 180 29.14 -16.46 -2.02
CA PHE A 180 28.50 -15.87 -0.83
C PHE A 180 26.98 -16.08 -0.79
N LEU A 181 26.39 -16.53 -1.90
CA LEU A 181 24.94 -16.64 -2.09
C LEU A 181 24.37 -18.03 -1.80
N GLY A 182 25.24 -19.03 -1.59
CA GLY A 182 24.83 -20.42 -1.45
C GLY A 182 24.09 -20.90 -2.71
N ASN A 183 22.83 -21.29 -2.55
CA ASN A 183 21.99 -21.79 -3.65
C ASN A 183 21.13 -20.70 -4.32
N ARG A 184 21.28 -19.43 -3.94
CA ARG A 184 20.54 -18.34 -4.60
C ARG A 184 21.09 -18.14 -6.02
N SER A 185 20.19 -17.84 -6.94
CA SER A 185 20.53 -17.59 -8.35
C SER A 185 21.27 -16.28 -8.51
N THR A 186 22.30 -16.25 -9.35
CA THR A 186 22.94 -15.03 -9.86
C THR A 186 22.42 -14.65 -11.25
N ASN A 187 21.29 -15.22 -11.68
CA ASN A 187 20.68 -14.84 -12.94
C ASN A 187 20.17 -13.40 -12.86
N PHE A 188 20.64 -12.55 -13.78
CA PHE A 188 20.28 -11.14 -13.86
C PHE A 188 18.78 -10.89 -14.05
N THR A 189 18.04 -11.84 -14.63
CA THR A 189 16.58 -11.77 -14.76
C THR A 189 15.85 -11.89 -13.42
N ASN A 190 16.50 -12.37 -12.37
CA ASN A 190 15.88 -12.70 -11.09
C ASN A 190 16.57 -12.01 -9.90
N MET A 191 17.09 -10.80 -10.13
CA MET A 191 17.76 -9.96 -9.13
C MET A 191 17.14 -8.58 -9.01
#